data_AF-A0A7D4B5H7-F1
#
_entry.id   AF-A0A7D4B5H7-F1
#
_cell.length_a   1.000
_cell.length_b   1.000
_cell.length_c   1.000
_cell.angle_alpha   90.00
_cell.angle_beta   90.00
_cell.angle_gamma   90.00
#
_symmetry.space_group_name_H-M   'P 1'
#
loop_
_entity.id
_entity.type
_entity.pdbx_description
1 polymer ?
#
loop_
_entity_poly.entity_id
_entity_poly.type
_entity_poly.pdbx_seq_one_letter_code
_entity_poly.pdbx_strand_id
1 'polypeptide(L)' 'MLPLKPELGLGFYVVSVVVSGLLFFGWRRLFRRVFRAEAGVVVATAMAAIITTPMVLLALLWVLTLLKK' A
#
# COMPACT_ATOMS: atom_id res chain seq x y z
N MET A 1 18.21 2.72 -27.40
CA MET A 1 17.99 2.54 -25.95
C MET A 1 17.62 3.89 -25.36
N LEU A 2 16.35 4.07 -24.97
CA LEU A 2 15.90 5.31 -24.31
C LEU A 2 16.54 5.37 -22.91
N PRO A 3 17.06 6.54 -22.47
CA PRO A 3 17.62 6.68 -21.14
C PRO A 3 16.50 6.53 -20.11
N LEU A 4 16.55 5.45 -19.34
CA LEU A 4 15.75 5.29 -18.12
C LEU A 4 16.18 6.42 -17.18
N LYS A 5 15.37 7.50 -17.12
CA LYS A 5 15.58 8.59 -16.16
C LYS A 5 15.65 7.97 -14.75
N PRO A 6 16.79 8.07 -14.04
CA PRO A 6 16.94 7.53 -12.69
C PRO A 6 16.21 8.37 -11.62
N GLU A 7 15.32 9.28 -12.03
CA GLU A 7 14.70 10.28 -11.17
C GLU A 7 13.47 9.78 -10.41
N LEU A 8 13.05 8.53 -10.62
CA LEU A 8 12.35 7.78 -9.57
C LEU A 8 13.39 7.32 -8.55
N GLY A 9 14.05 8.30 -7.92
CA GLY A 9 15.13 8.09 -6.97
C GLY A 9 14.66 7.27 -5.78
N LEU A 10 15.63 6.85 -4.96
CA LEU A 10 15.47 6.14 -3.68
C LEU A 10 14.19 6.51 -2.90
N GLY A 11 13.78 7.78 -2.92
CA GLY A 11 12.51 8.26 -2.35
C GLY A 11 11.26 7.51 -2.81
N PHE A 12 11.10 7.18 -4.10
CA PHE A 12 9.94 6.42 -4.58
C PHE A 12 9.90 5.00 -4.02
N TYR A 13 11.07 4.35 -3.94
CA TYR A 13 11.20 3.01 -3.35
C TYR A 13 10.93 3.02 -1.85
N VAL A 14 11.52 3.99 -1.12
CA VAL A 14 11.32 4.15 0.32
C VAL A 14 9.84 4.44 0.62
N VAL A 15 9.20 5.34 -0.13
CA VAL A 15 7.77 5.63 0.03
C VAL A 15 6.93 4.40 -0.28
N SER A 16 7.24 3.63 -1.32
CA SER A 16 6.49 2.41 -1.66
C SER A 16 6.61 1.35 -0.56
N VAL A 17 7.80 1.16 0.02
CA VAL A 17 8.03 0.24 1.14
C VAL A 17 7.30 0.71 2.40
N VAL A 18 7.35 2.00 2.71
CA VAL A 18 6.67 2.59 3.87
C VAL A 18 5.16 2.49 3.73
N VAL A 19 4.60 2.83 2.57
CA VAL A 19 3.15 2.75 2.30
C VAL A 19 2.66 1.30 2.36
N SER A 20 3.39 0.38 1.72
CA SER A 20 3.06 -1.06 1.77
C SER A 20 3.15 -1.61 3.19
N GLY A 21 4.20 -1.24 3.93
CA GLY A 21 4.41 -1.62 5.32
C GLY A 21 3.32 -1.08 6.24
N LEU A 22 2.94 0.19 6.11
CA LEU A 22 1.88 0.83 6.90
C LEU A 22 0.51 0.22 6.63
N LEU A 23 0.16 -0.02 5.36
CA LEU A 23 -1.07 -0.72 5.00
C LEU A 23 -1.08 -2.11 5.62
N PHE A 24 -0.01 -2.88 5.43
CA PHE A 24 0.09 -4.24 5.96
C PHE A 24 -0.01 -4.27 7.50
N PHE A 25 0.73 -3.40 8.20
CA PHE A 25 0.68 -3.32 9.67
C PHE A 25 -0.64 -2.76 10.19
N GLY A 26 -1.25 -1.80 9.48
CA GLY A 26 -2.54 -1.21 9.80
C GLY A 26 -3.65 -2.25 9.75
N TRP A 27 -3.74 -2.99 8.64
CA TRP A 27 -4.67 -4.10 8.48
C TRP A 27 -4.38 -5.22 9.50
N ARG A 28 -3.11 -5.61 9.68
CA ARG A 28 -2.73 -6.63 10.68
C ARG A 28 -3.10 -6.24 12.11
N ARG A 29 -2.97 -4.96 12.48
CA ARG A 29 -3.38 -4.46 13.81
C ARG A 29 -4.89 -4.46 13.96
N LEU A 30 -5.64 -4.13 12.90
CA LEU A 30 -7.10 -4.17 12.87
C LEU A 30 -7.62 -5.61 13.00
N PHE A 31 -7.07 -6.54 12.20
CA PHE A 31 -7.49 -7.93 12.20
C PHE A 31 -7.05 -8.71 13.43
N ARG A 32 -5.92 -8.37 14.06
CA ARG A 32 -5.55 -8.97 15.37
C ARG A 32 -6.55 -8.65 16.50
N ARG A 33 -7.32 -7.57 16.39
CA ARG A 33 -8.40 -7.29 17.35
C ARG A 33 -9.63 -8.18 17.15
N VAL A 34 -9.80 -8.74 15.95
CA VAL A 34 -10.98 -9.50 15.54
C VAL A 34 -10.71 -11.00 15.50
N PHE A 35 -9.52 -11.41 15.08
CA PHE A 35 -9.14 -12.82 14.92
C PHE A 35 -8.01 -13.20 15.89
N ARG A 36 -8.27 -14.22 16.73
CA ARG A 36 -7.27 -14.80 17.65
C ARG A 36 -6.24 -15.70 16.96
N ALA A 37 -6.57 -16.27 15.79
CA ALA A 37 -5.68 -17.16 15.05
C ALA A 37 -4.77 -16.38 14.10
N GLU A 38 -3.45 -16.51 14.26
CA GLU A 38 -2.45 -15.77 13.45
C GLU A 38 -2.58 -16.04 11.95
N ALA A 39 -2.85 -17.29 11.56
CA ALA A 39 -3.08 -17.65 10.16
C ALA A 39 -4.30 -16.92 9.58
N GLY A 40 -5.38 -16.79 10.36
CA GLY A 40 -6.59 -16.06 9.95
C GLY A 40 -6.34 -14.56 9.79
N VAL A 41 -5.53 -13.97 10.66
CA VAL A 41 -5.12 -12.56 10.55
C VAL A 41 -4.35 -12.32 9.25
N VAL A 42 -3.39 -13.19 8.90
CA VAL A 42 -2.57 -13.03 7.70
C VAL A 42 -3.43 -13.16 6.44
N VAL A 43 -4.29 -14.18 6.37
CA VAL A 43 -5.19 -14.39 5.21
C VAL A 43 -6.20 -13.24 5.09
N ALA A 44 -6.81 -12.79 6.19
CA ALA A 44 -7.72 -11.64 6.18
C ALA A 44 -7.01 -10.34 5.76
N THR A 45 -5.77 -10.14 6.20
CA THR A 45 -4.94 -9.00 5.82
C THR A 45 -4.61 -9.02 4.32
N ALA A 46 -4.23 -10.19 3.79
CA ALA A 46 -3.96 -10.34 2.36
C ALA A 46 -5.22 -10.11 1.52
N MET A 47 -6.36 -10.64 1.95
CA MET A 47 -7.65 -10.43 1.30
C MET A 47 -8.07 -8.96 1.30
N ALA A 48 -7.96 -8.28 2.44
CA ALA A 48 -8.26 -6.87 2.56
C ALA A 48 -7.32 -6.00 1.70
N ALA A 49 -6.03 -6.33 1.66
CA ALA A 49 -5.07 -5.64 0.81
C ALA A 49 -5.47 -5.76 -0.67
N ILE A 50 -5.78 -6.97 -1.16
CA ILE A 50 -6.21 -7.19 -2.56
C ILE A 50 -7.46 -6.35 -2.88
N ILE A 51 -8.49 -6.42 -2.02
CA ILE A 51 -9.75 -5.68 -2.20
C ILE A 51 -9.53 -4.16 -2.18
N THR A 52 -8.60 -3.68 -1.36
CA THR A 52 -8.34 -2.24 -1.20
C THR A 52 -7.35 -1.68 -2.21
N THR A 53 -6.58 -2.51 -2.91
CA THR A 53 -5.67 -2.10 -4.00
C THR A 53 -6.31 -1.16 -5.03
N PRO A 54 -7.49 -1.46 -5.64
CA PRO A 54 -8.13 -0.55 -6.58
C PRO A 54 -8.53 0.79 -5.95
N MET A 55 -8.95 0.78 -4.68
CA MET A 55 -9.28 2.01 -3.93
C MET A 55 -8.03 2.85 -3.64
N VAL A 56 -6.92 2.20 -3.25
CA VAL A 56 -5.63 2.86 -3.04
C VAL A 56 -5.11 3.43 -4.36
N LEU A 57 -5.26 2.71 -5.46
CA LEU A 57 -4.87 3.18 -6.79
C LEU A 57 -5.67 4.43 -7.20
N LEU A 58 -7.00 4.41 -7.01
CA LEU A 58 -7.88 5.55 -7.26
C LEU A 58 -7.51 6.75 -6.37
N ALA A 59 -7.25 6.53 -5.08
CA ALA A 59 -6.81 7.58 -4.17
C ALA A 59 -5.45 8.18 -4.59
N LEU A 60 -4.49 7.35 -5.04
CA LEU A 60 -3.20 7.81 -5.54
C LEU A 60 -3.36 8.67 -6.80
N LEU A 61 -4.20 8.23 -7.74
CA LEU A 61 -4.51 8.98 -8.95
C LEU A 61 -5.17 10.32 -8.61
N TRP A 62 -6.08 10.33 -7.64
CA TRP A 62 -6.72 11.55 -7.15
C TRP A 62 -5.71 12.52 -6.54
N VAL A 63 -4.83 12.03 -5.66
CA VAL A 63 -3.77 12.84 -5.05
C VAL A 63 -2.83 13.41 -6.10
N LEU A 64 -2.46 12.62 -7.12
CA LEU A 64 -1.69 13.09 -8.26
C LEU A 64 -2.40 14.21 -9.04
N THR A 65 -3.73 14.12 -9.20
CA THR A 65 -4.49 15.21 -9.83
C THR A 65 -4.56 16.46 -8.97
N LEU A 66 -4.62 16.34 -7.64
CA LEU A 66 -4.56 17.49 -6.72
C LEU A 66 -3.18 18.16 -6.71
N LEU A 67 -2.09 17.38 -6.77
CA LEU A 67 -0.72 17.88 -6.80
C LEU A 67 -0.30 18.51 -8.12
N LYS A 68 -0.97 18.17 -9.22
CA LYS A 68 -0.76 18.80 -10.54
C LYS A 68 -1.48 20.14 -10.70
N LYS A 69 -2.28 20.54 -9.73
CA LYS A 69 -3.07 21.77 -9.74
C LYS A 69 -2.36 22.84 -8.91
#